data_AF-A0A5B9QIL3-F1
#
_entry.id   AF-A0A5B9QIL3-F1
#
_cell.length_a   1.000
_cell.length_b   1.000
_cell.length_c   1.000
_cell.angle_alpha   90.00
_cell.angle_beta   90.00
_cell.angle_gamma   90.00
#
_symmetry.space_group_name_H-M   'P 1'
#
loop_
_entity.id
_entity.type
_entity.pdbx_description
1 polymer ?
#
loop_
_entity_poly.entity_id
_entity_poly.type
_entity_poly.pdbx_seq_one_letter_code
_entity_poly.pdbx_strand_id
1 'polypeptide(L)'
;MLPQFSIDQCPLCKTGLCGIRICGIHTDTPHGLVVCDECEAIWQQPDTTSEHLYPDSENARCPICEAPLWGDASRWATADDCRALGWEQAINENLNADPEA
;
A
#
# COMPACT_ATOMS: atom_id res chain seq x y z
N MET A 1 -4.12 9.79 7.09
CA MET A 1 -3.05 9.05 7.78
C MET A 1 -2.06 8.60 6.72
N LEU A 2 -0.79 8.95 6.89
CA LEU A 2 0.30 8.57 5.97
C LEU A 2 0.66 7.09 6.16
N PRO A 3 1.24 6.44 5.14
CA PRO A 3 1.77 5.08 5.28
C PRO A 3 2.96 5.06 6.26
N GLN A 4 3.00 4.04 7.12
CA GLN A 4 4.13 3.83 8.03
C GLN A 4 5.31 3.16 7.32
N PHE A 5 5.03 2.25 6.38
CA PHE A 5 6.02 1.53 5.59
C PHE A 5 5.83 1.83 4.11
N SER A 6 6.90 2.30 3.48
CA SER A 6 6.90 2.72 2.08
C SER A 6 7.97 1.97 1.28
N ILE A 7 7.65 1.63 0.04
CA ILE A 7 8.57 0.95 -0.89
C ILE A 7 9.50 1.97 -1.55
N ASP A 8 8.94 3.07 -2.04
CA ASP A 8 9.69 4.12 -2.72
C ASP A 8 8.87 5.42 -2.80
N GLN A 9 9.47 6.47 -3.36
CA GLN A 9 8.73 7.63 -3.84
C GLN A 9 7.99 7.29 -5.14
N CYS A 10 6.78 7.82 -5.30
CA CYS A 10 5.93 7.50 -6.43
C CYS A 10 6.57 7.94 -7.76
N PRO A 11 6.79 7.01 -8.71
CA PRO A 11 7.40 7.35 -9.99
C PRO A 11 6.43 8.08 -10.93
N LEU A 12 5.14 8.18 -10.60
CA LEU A 12 4.12 8.80 -11.45
C LEU A 12 3.91 10.28 -11.10
N CYS A 13 3.59 10.57 -9.84
CA CYS A 13 3.37 11.94 -9.39
C CYS A 13 4.66 12.63 -8.88
N LYS A 14 5.72 11.87 -8.60
CA LYS A 14 7.01 12.36 -8.09
C LYS A 14 6.95 13.08 -6.74
N THR A 15 5.84 12.95 -6.02
CA THR A 15 5.60 13.63 -4.75
C THR A 15 5.25 12.65 -3.64
N GLY A 16 4.23 11.82 -3.86
CA GLY A 16 3.73 10.89 -2.84
C GLY A 16 4.67 9.71 -2.55
N LEU A 17 4.43 9.06 -1.42
CA LEU A 17 5.07 7.83 -0.99
C LEU A 17 4.22 6.63 -1.40
N CYS A 18 4.89 5.62 -1.95
CA CYS A 18 4.28 4.34 -2.30
C CYS A 18 4.23 3.44 -1.06
N GLY A 19 3.18 3.60 -0.28
CA GLY A 19 2.96 2.89 0.98
C GLY A 19 2.40 1.48 0.82
N ILE A 20 2.70 0.59 1.75
CA ILE A 20 2.12 -0.75 1.78
C ILE A 20 0.74 -0.71 2.44
N ARG A 21 -0.28 -1.13 1.69
CA ARG A 21 -1.66 -1.27 2.14
C ARG A 21 -2.03 -2.75 2.19
N ILE A 22 -2.57 -3.22 3.30
CA ILE A 22 -3.05 -4.59 3.43
C ILE A 22 -4.57 -4.61 3.28
N CYS A 23 -5.08 -5.54 2.48
CA CYS A 23 -6.51 -5.73 2.25
C CYS A 23 -6.92 -7.18 2.53
N GLY A 24 -8.21 -7.38 2.83
CA GLY A 24 -8.71 -8.70 3.24
C GLY A 24 -8.33 -9.06 4.68
N ILE A 25 -8.12 -8.08 5.56
CA ILE A 25 -7.68 -8.33 6.96
C ILE A 25 -8.70 -9.12 7.81
N HIS A 26 -9.93 -9.28 7.30
CA HIS A 26 -10.98 -10.09 7.92
C HIS A 26 -11.21 -11.43 7.20
N THR A 27 -10.37 -11.77 6.23
CA THR A 27 -10.44 -13.05 5.50
C THR A 27 -9.22 -13.91 5.85
N ASP A 28 -9.28 -15.21 5.53
CA ASP A 28 -8.16 -16.13 5.73
C ASP A 28 -6.98 -15.89 4.76
N THR A 29 -7.13 -14.99 3.80
CA THR A 29 -6.15 -14.74 2.73
C THR A 29 -5.92 -13.23 2.53
N PRO A 30 -5.34 -12.52 3.53
CA PRO A 30 -4.97 -11.13 3.35
C PRO A 30 -3.86 -10.99 2.30
N HIS A 31 -3.82 -9.85 1.63
CA HIS A 31 -2.84 -9.55 0.58
C HIS A 31 -2.39 -8.10 0.64
N GLY A 32 -1.16 -7.87 0.16
CA GLY A 32 -0.56 -6.56 0.09
C GLY A 32 -0.85 -5.87 -1.24
N LEU A 33 -0.95 -4.55 -1.18
CA LEU A 33 -0.91 -3.64 -2.30
C LEU A 33 0.11 -2.55 -1.97
N VAL A 34 0.74 -1.98 -2.98
CA VAL A 34 1.47 -0.73 -2.85
C VAL A 34 0.57 0.37 -3.38
N VAL A 35 0.31 1.41 -2.59
CA VAL A 35 -0.59 2.51 -2.94
C VAL A 35 0.12 3.84 -2.71
N CYS A 36 0.14 4.69 -3.74
CA CYS A 36 0.60 6.06 -3.60
C CYS A 36 -0.38 6.87 -2.75
N ASP A 37 0.11 7.59 -1.73
CA ASP A 37 -0.75 8.38 -0.85
C ASP A 37 -1.28 9.69 -1.47
N GLU A 38 -0.70 10.12 -2.59
CA GLU A 38 -1.10 11.37 -3.28
C GLU A 38 -1.95 11.13 -4.53
N CYS A 39 -1.52 10.23 -5.44
CA CYS A 39 -2.24 9.98 -6.70
C CYS A 39 -2.99 8.64 -6.74
N GLU A 40 -2.97 7.89 -5.63
CA GLU A 40 -3.72 6.65 -5.45
C GLU A 40 -3.38 5.52 -6.45
N ALA A 41 -2.28 5.66 -7.20
CA ALA A 41 -1.78 4.58 -8.07
C ALA A 41 -1.47 3.31 -7.25
N ILE A 42 -1.83 2.15 -7.80
CA ILE A 42 -1.78 0.86 -7.14
C ILE A 42 -0.85 -0.09 -7.88
N TRP A 43 0.06 -0.73 -7.17
CA TRP A 43 0.81 -1.89 -7.63
C TRP A 43 0.44 -3.12 -6.80
N GLN A 44 0.33 -4.27 -7.46
CA GLN A 44 -0.05 -5.54 -6.82
C GLN A 44 1.16 -6.35 -6.33
N GLN A 45 2.36 -5.83 -6.55
CA GLN A 45 3.64 -6.43 -6.16
C GLN A 45 4.40 -5.43 -5.28
N PRO A 46 5.37 -5.88 -4.47
CA PRO A 46 6.15 -5.00 -3.58
C PRO A 46 7.19 -4.17 -4.35
N ASP A 47 6.78 -3.50 -5.41
CA ASP A 47 7.63 -2.67 -6.27
C ASP A 47 6.82 -1.57 -6.95
N THR A 48 7.49 -0.55 -7.48
CA THR A 48 6.88 0.60 -8.18
C THR A 48 7.18 0.61 -9.69
N THR A 49 7.78 -0.47 -10.20
CA THR A 49 8.25 -0.61 -11.59
C THR A 49 7.32 -1.45 -12.45
N SER A 50 6.54 -2.32 -11.81
CA SER A 50 5.50 -3.16 -12.40
C SER A 50 4.33 -2.33 -12.93
N GLU A 51 3.44 -2.99 -13.66
CA GLU A 51 2.19 -2.37 -14.12
C GLU A 51 1.37 -1.85 -12.94
N HIS A 52 0.88 -0.61 -13.09
CA HIS A 52 0.07 0.06 -12.09
C HIS A 52 -1.36 0.20 -12.58
N LEU A 53 -2.28 0.32 -11.62
CA LEU A 53 -3.69 0.58 -11.84
C LEU A 53 -4.09 1.84 -11.08
N TYR A 54 -5.18 2.46 -11.51
CA TYR A 54 -5.86 3.48 -10.70
C TYR A 54 -7.19 2.92 -10.22
N PRO A 55 -7.56 3.14 -8.95
CA PRO A 55 -8.88 2.79 -8.48
C PRO A 55 -9.93 3.70 -9.12
N ASP A 56 -11.19 3.25 -9.09
CA ASP A 56 -12.32 4.11 -9.42
C ASP A 56 -12.40 5.29 -8.43
N SER A 57 -12.61 6.50 -8.95
CA SER A 57 -12.60 7.73 -8.15
C SER A 57 -13.80 7.88 -7.21
N GLU A 58 -14.94 7.26 -7.54
CA GLU A 58 -16.15 7.31 -6.71
C GLU A 58 -16.26 6.10 -5.77
N ASN A 59 -15.67 4.98 -6.17
CA ASN A 59 -15.79 3.68 -5.50
C ASN A 59 -14.46 2.93 -5.52
N ALA A 60 -13.45 3.50 -4.86
CA ALA A 60 -12.11 2.94 -4.80
C ALA A 60 -12.08 1.54 -4.17
N ARG A 61 -11.76 0.54 -4.98
CA ARG A 61 -11.79 -0.89 -4.62
C ARG A 61 -10.46 -1.57 -4.86
N CYS A 62 -10.19 -2.57 -4.03
CA CYS A 62 -9.02 -3.42 -4.18
C CYS A 62 -9.13 -4.21 -5.50
N PRO A 63 -8.10 -4.20 -6.36
CA PRO A 63 -8.13 -4.95 -7.62
C PRO A 63 -8.08 -6.47 -7.44
N ILE A 64 -7.79 -6.96 -6.23
CA ILE A 64 -7.66 -8.40 -5.93
C ILE A 64 -8.94 -8.96 -5.30
N CYS A 65 -9.51 -8.29 -4.30
CA CYS A 65 -10.68 -8.79 -3.55
C CYS A 65 -11.94 -7.94 -3.69
N GLU A 66 -11.90 -6.86 -4.47
CA GLU A 66 -13.00 -5.92 -4.72
C GLU A 66 -13.57 -5.20 -3.47
N ALA A 67 -12.96 -5.42 -2.30
CA ALA A 67 -13.33 -4.73 -1.06
C ALA A 67 -12.94 -3.24 -1.13
N PRO A 68 -13.63 -2.36 -0.37
CA PRO A 68 -13.30 -0.94 -0.32
C PRO A 68 -11.85 -0.70 0.12
N LEU A 69 -11.09 0.09 -0.64
CA LEU A 69 -9.69 0.40 -0.30
C LEU A 69 -9.59 1.20 0.99
N TRP A 70 -10.54 2.07 1.27
CA TRP A 70 -10.51 3.00 2.40
C TRP A 70 -11.51 2.66 3.51
N GLY A 71 -12.05 1.42 3.52
CA GLY A 71 -12.98 0.93 4.53
C GLY A 71 -12.35 -0.06 5.51
N ASP A 72 -13.16 -0.68 6.38
CA ASP A 72 -12.69 -1.52 7.49
C ASP A 72 -11.89 -2.77 7.05
N ALA A 73 -12.11 -3.28 5.84
CA ALA A 73 -11.39 -4.44 5.31
C ALA A 73 -9.97 -4.14 4.83
N SER A 74 -9.51 -2.88 4.95
CA SER A 74 -8.23 -2.42 4.43
C SER A 74 -7.60 -1.34 5.31
N ARG A 75 -6.29 -1.39 5.49
CA ARG A 75 -5.54 -0.37 6.24
C ARG A 75 -4.10 -0.30 5.78
N TRP A 76 -3.40 0.75 6.20
CA TRP A 76 -1.95 0.76 6.08
C TRP A 76 -1.35 -0.40 6.86
N ALA A 77 -0.37 -1.06 6.26
CA ALA A 77 0.28 -2.23 6.83
C ALA A 77 1.05 -1.85 8.09
N THR A 78 1.09 -2.77 9.06
CA THR A 78 1.98 -2.75 10.22
C THR A 78 3.24 -3.56 9.91
N ALA A 79 4.21 -3.55 10.82
CA ALA A 79 5.40 -4.40 10.69
C ALA A 79 5.05 -5.90 10.61
N ASP A 80 4.08 -6.36 11.42
CA ASP A 80 3.61 -7.74 11.39
C ASP A 80 2.95 -8.12 10.07
N ASP A 81 2.19 -7.21 9.46
CA ASP A 81 1.63 -7.43 8.13
C ASP A 81 2.72 -7.55 7.08
N CYS A 82 3.71 -6.65 7.11
CA CYS A 82 4.82 -6.68 6.16
C CYS A 82 5.60 -8.00 6.25
N ARG A 83 5.78 -8.52 7.48
CA ARG A 83 6.36 -9.85 7.72
C ARG A 83 5.48 -10.97 7.21
N ALA A 84 4.18 -10.93 7.49
CA ALA A 84 3.22 -11.93 7.03
C ALA A 84 3.14 -12.00 5.49
N LEU A 85 3.28 -10.86 4.82
CA LEU A 85 3.34 -10.74 3.37
C LEU A 85 4.71 -11.14 2.80
N GLY A 86 5.77 -11.19 3.62
CA GLY A 86 7.14 -11.40 3.19
C GLY A 86 7.74 -10.20 2.45
N TRP A 87 7.23 -8.99 2.68
CA TRP A 87 7.60 -7.75 1.97
C TRP A 87 8.64 -6.91 2.72
N GLU A 88 9.13 -7.36 3.89
CA GLU A 88 10.10 -6.64 4.72
C GLU A 88 11.33 -6.15 3.94
N GLN A 89 11.83 -6.94 2.99
CA GLN A 89 13.02 -6.60 2.19
C GLN A 89 12.76 -5.55 1.10
N ALA A 90 11.51 -5.25 0.78
CA ALA A 90 11.14 -4.25 -0.21
C ALA A 90 10.88 -2.86 0.41
N ILE A 91 10.80 -2.78 1.74
CA ILE A 91 10.58 -1.52 2.45
C ILE A 91 11.84 -0.66 2.37
N ASN A 92 11.68 0.60 1.99
CA ASN A 92 12.74 1.59 2.08
C ASN A 92 12.67 2.30 3.43
N GLU A 93 13.56 1.89 4.34
CA GLU A 93 13.60 2.38 5.72
C GLU A 93 13.79 3.89 5.83
N ASN A 94 14.40 4.53 4.83
CA ASN A 94 14.60 5.99 4.81
C ASN A 94 13.32 6.79 4.56
N LEU A 95 12.25 6.10 4.11
CA LEU A 95 10.94 6.70 3.80
C LEU A 95 9.87 6.31 4.82
N ASN A 96 10.23 5.54 5.84
CA ASN A 96 9.32 5.21 6.92
C ASN A 96 9.01 6.46 7.72
N ALA A 97 7.75 6.59 8.15
CA ALA A 97 7.36 7.70 9.01
C ALA A 97 8.20 7.65 10.30
N ASP A 98 9.00 8.68 10.53
CA ASP A 98 9.82 8.84 11.73
C ASP A 98 8.88 8.82 12.95
N PRO A 99 9.10 7.97 13.97
CA PRO A 99 8.23 7.91 15.14
C PRO A 99 8.30 9.17 16.01
N GLU A 100 9.16 10.14 15.70
CA GLU A 100 9.42 11.35 16.52
C GLU A 100 9.08 12.69 15.84
N ALA A 101 8.28 12.71 14.77
CA ALA A 101 7.82 13.95 14.11
C ALA A 101 6.45 14.45 14.59
#